data_AF-A0A069N8C6-F1
#
_entry.id   AF-A0A069N8C6-F1
#
_cell.length_a   1.000
_cell.length_b   1.000
_cell.length_c   1.000
_cell.angle_alpha   90.00
_cell.angle_beta   90.00
_cell.angle_gamma   90.00
#
_symmetry.space_group_name_H-M   'P 1'
#
loop_
_entity.id
_entity.type
_entity.pdbx_description
1 polymer ?
#
loop_
_entity_poly.entity_id
_entity_poly.type
_entity_poly.pdbx_seq_one_letter_code
_entity_poly.pdbx_strand_id
1 'polypeptide(L)'
;AYLSRYTHRVAISNQRLLAFDERGVSFRWKDYRENGRTRHKVMTLEPGEFMRRFLLHVLPTGFHRIRHYGLLANPVRRVNLAKIRTLLGLAPKLSSSPHEAAVVDQPTFICRHCGAPMLVIDILTRTVPIRAPPERTRQ
;
A
#
# COMPACT_ATOMS: atom_id res chain seq x y z
N ALA A 1 13.19 -3.67 13.79
CA ALA A 1 13.71 -3.09 12.53
C ALA A 1 12.89 -3.47 11.28
N TYR A 2 11.55 -3.50 11.37
CA TYR A 2 10.69 -3.78 10.21
C TYR A 2 10.48 -2.51 9.39
N LEU A 3 9.97 -1.44 10.02
CA LEU A 3 9.63 -0.17 9.36
C LEU A 3 10.81 0.45 8.59
N SER A 4 12.00 0.47 9.17
CA SER A 4 13.22 0.98 8.52
C SER A 4 13.58 0.21 7.23
N ARG A 5 13.33 -1.10 7.15
CA ARG A 5 13.55 -1.85 5.90
C ARG A 5 12.54 -1.48 4.81
N TYR A 6 11.34 -1.04 5.18
CA TYR A 6 10.30 -0.62 4.23
C TYR A 6 10.47 0.82 3.76
N THR A 7 11.11 1.68 4.56
CA THR A 7 11.35 3.07 4.17
C THR A 7 12.56 3.20 3.24
N HIS A 8 13.64 2.44 3.50
CA HIS A 8 14.93 2.62 2.83
C HIS A 8 15.20 1.72 1.61
N ARG A 9 14.47 0.61 1.39
CA ARG A 9 14.75 -0.32 0.28
C ARG A 9 14.13 0.12 -1.04
N VAL A 10 14.91 0.17 -2.12
CA VAL A 10 14.44 0.44 -3.49
C VAL A 10 13.75 -0.81 -4.08
N ALA A 11 13.53 -0.87 -5.40
CA ALA A 11 12.89 -1.98 -6.13
C ALA A 11 13.48 -3.37 -5.80
N ILE A 12 14.81 -3.46 -5.78
CA ILE A 12 15.55 -4.70 -5.58
C ILE A 12 16.84 -4.41 -4.83
N SER A 13 17.27 -5.35 -3.98
CA SER A 13 18.54 -5.25 -3.25
C SER A 13 19.68 -5.89 -4.05
N ASN A 14 20.90 -5.37 -3.92
CA ASN A 14 22.09 -5.90 -4.62
C ASN A 14 22.30 -7.41 -4.40
N GLN A 15 22.05 -7.94 -3.20
CA GLN A 15 22.14 -9.39 -2.89
C GLN A 15 21.20 -10.28 -3.73
N ARG A 16 20.21 -9.69 -4.41
CA ARG A 16 19.29 -10.43 -5.29
C ARG A 16 19.74 -10.39 -6.75
N LEU A 17 20.66 -9.51 -7.14
CA LEU A 17 21.27 -9.52 -8.47
C LEU A 17 22.30 -10.66 -8.52
N LEU A 18 22.25 -11.47 -9.58
CA LEU A 18 23.07 -12.66 -9.72
C LEU A 18 24.12 -12.51 -10.83
N ALA A 19 23.70 -12.00 -11.99
CA ALA A 19 24.59 -11.81 -13.14
C ALA A 19 24.05 -10.71 -14.05
N PHE A 20 24.97 -10.11 -14.82
CA PHE A 20 24.68 -9.23 -15.94
C PHE A 20 25.63 -9.60 -17.08
N ASP A 21 25.09 -10.17 -18.15
CA ASP A 21 25.83 -10.65 -19.32
C ASP A 21 25.03 -10.37 -20.61
N GLU A 22 25.49 -10.92 -21.74
CA GLU A 22 24.84 -10.78 -23.06
C GLU A 22 23.39 -11.29 -23.08
N ARG A 23 23.01 -12.16 -22.15
CA ARG A 23 21.63 -12.69 -22.02
C ARG A 23 20.74 -11.75 -21.20
N GLY A 24 21.33 -10.78 -20.49
CA GLY A 24 20.64 -9.74 -19.74
C GLY A 24 20.91 -9.78 -18.23
N VAL A 25 19.97 -9.26 -17.44
CA VAL A 25 20.09 -9.13 -15.99
C VAL A 25 19.36 -10.26 -15.29
N SER A 26 20.10 -11.10 -14.57
CA SER A 26 19.58 -12.24 -13.81
C SER A 26 19.43 -11.90 -12.34
N PHE A 27 18.26 -12.14 -11.74
CA PHE A 27 18.01 -11.85 -10.34
C PHE A 27 17.04 -12.81 -9.65
N ARG A 28 17.22 -12.97 -8.34
CA ARG A 28 16.35 -13.76 -7.47
C ARG A 28 15.08 -12.99 -7.15
N TRP A 29 13.93 -13.64 -7.21
CA TRP A 29 12.64 -13.09 -6.82
C TRP A 29 11.81 -14.05 -5.99
N LYS A 30 10.78 -13.51 -5.33
CA LYS A 30 9.86 -14.27 -4.51
C LYS A 30 8.54 -14.42 -5.25
N ASP A 31 8.22 -15.66 -5.62
CA ASP A 31 6.91 -16.04 -6.13
C ASP A 31 5.94 -16.14 -4.96
N TYR A 32 5.02 -15.17 -4.87
CA TYR A 32 4.02 -15.14 -3.80
C TYR A 32 2.87 -16.12 -4.04
N ARG A 33 2.77 -16.71 -5.24
CA ARG A 33 1.76 -17.75 -5.54
C ARG A 33 2.19 -19.11 -4.99
N GLU A 34 3.49 -19.32 -4.80
CA GLU A 34 4.05 -20.54 -4.22
C GLU A 34 4.36 -20.40 -2.73
N ASN A 35 4.12 -21.47 -1.98
CA ASN A 35 4.39 -21.56 -0.55
C ASN A 35 5.66 -22.39 -0.27
N GLY A 36 6.29 -22.15 0.87
CA GLY A 36 7.43 -22.95 1.32
C GLY A 36 8.77 -22.62 0.64
N ARG A 37 9.64 -23.62 0.49
CA ARG A 37 11.04 -23.46 0.06
C ARG A 37 11.20 -23.10 -1.42
N THR A 38 10.22 -23.40 -2.27
CA THR A 38 10.27 -23.16 -3.73
C THR A 38 9.92 -21.73 -4.15
N ARG A 39 9.41 -20.92 -3.21
CA ARG A 39 8.99 -19.54 -3.48
C ARG A 39 10.11 -18.62 -3.97
N HIS A 40 11.37 -18.99 -3.85
CA HIS A 40 12.50 -18.18 -4.32
C HIS A 40 12.97 -18.70 -5.68
N LYS A 41 12.74 -17.91 -6.73
CA LYS A 41 13.05 -18.27 -8.12
C LYS A 41 14.05 -17.29 -8.73
N VAL A 42 14.66 -17.66 -9.84
CA VAL A 42 15.52 -16.79 -10.66
C VAL A 42 14.76 -16.40 -11.91
N MET A 43 14.88 -15.15 -12.34
CA MET A 43 14.46 -14.72 -13.67
C MET A 43 15.57 -13.88 -14.32
N THR A 44 15.59 -13.89 -15.64
CA THR A 44 16.48 -13.07 -16.46
C THR A 44 15.62 -12.16 -17.32
N LEU A 45 15.96 -10.87 -17.35
CA LEU A 45 15.30 -9.88 -18.21
C LEU A 45 16.33 -9.22 -19.11
N GLU A 46 15.88 -8.79 -20.29
CA GLU A 46 16.64 -7.87 -21.13
C GLU A 46 16.94 -6.58 -20.32
N PRO A 47 18.15 -5.97 -20.50
CA PRO A 47 18.57 -4.82 -19.69
C PRO A 47 17.61 -3.62 -19.71
N GLY A 48 17.06 -3.27 -20.86
CA GLY A 48 16.05 -2.22 -21.02
C GLY A 48 14.77 -2.49 -20.23
N GLU A 49 14.23 -3.71 -20.29
CA GLU A 49 13.04 -4.07 -19.51
C GLU A 49 13.34 -4.12 -17.99
N PHE A 50 14.55 -4.56 -17.59
CA PHE A 50 14.98 -4.45 -16.19
C PHE A 50 14.99 -2.99 -15.73
N MET A 51 15.60 -2.09 -16.51
CA MET A 51 15.67 -0.66 -16.20
C MET A 51 14.30 -0.02 -16.15
N ARG A 52 13.42 -0.30 -17.12
CA ARG A 52 12.04 0.18 -17.14
C ARG A 52 11.30 -0.20 -15.86
N ARG A 53 11.38 -1.47 -15.43
CA ARG A 53 10.75 -1.93 -14.16
C ARG A 53 11.39 -1.31 -12.93
N PHE A 54 12.72 -1.16 -12.92
CA PHE A 54 13.44 -0.55 -11.80
C PHE A 54 12.99 0.90 -11.59
N LEU A 55 12.89 1.67 -12.68
CA LEU A 55 12.51 3.08 -12.66
C LEU A 55 11.08 3.33 -12.17
N LEU A 56 10.16 2.36 -12.28
CA LEU A 56 8.82 2.45 -11.66
C LEU A 56 8.86 2.63 -10.13
N HIS A 57 9.98 2.30 -9.50
CA HIS A 57 10.15 2.39 -8.04
C HIS A 57 10.90 3.66 -7.62
N VAL A 58 11.42 4.42 -8.58
CA VAL A 58 12.10 5.70 -8.37
C VAL A 58 11.05 6.80 -8.46
N LEU A 59 10.91 7.56 -7.38
CA LEU A 59 9.98 8.69 -7.37
C LEU A 59 10.59 9.85 -8.18
N PRO A 60 9.78 10.59 -8.96
CA PRO A 60 10.25 11.80 -9.62
C PRO A 60 10.77 12.83 -8.61
N THR A 61 11.63 13.72 -9.09
CA THR A 61 12.17 14.81 -8.29
C THR A 61 11.06 15.62 -7.60
N GLY A 62 11.28 15.95 -6.33
CA GLY A 62 10.29 16.67 -5.49
C GLY A 62 9.25 15.77 -4.83
N PHE A 63 9.23 14.46 -5.11
CA PHE A 63 8.35 13.52 -4.43
C PHE A 63 9.07 12.72 -3.36
N HIS A 64 8.52 12.73 -2.15
CA HIS A 64 9.00 11.93 -1.03
C HIS A 64 8.20 10.63 -0.90
N ARG A 65 8.92 9.53 -0.64
CA ARG A 65 8.31 8.22 -0.42
C ARG A 65 7.42 8.21 0.84
N ILE A 66 7.85 8.88 1.90
CA ILE A 66 7.06 9.07 3.12
C ILE A 66 6.56 10.51 3.14
N ARG A 67 5.24 10.68 3.23
CA ARG A 67 4.55 11.98 3.11
C ARG A 67 3.96 12.37 4.46
N HIS A 68 4.78 12.98 5.31
CA HIS A 68 4.36 13.45 6.63
C HIS A 68 3.59 14.78 6.57
N TYR A 69 3.89 15.63 5.60
CA TYR A 69 3.28 16.95 5.42
C TYR A 69 3.07 17.26 3.92
N GLY A 70 2.42 18.37 3.62
CA GLY A 70 2.16 18.84 2.27
C GLY A 70 0.87 18.29 1.63
N LEU A 71 0.63 18.65 0.37
CA LEU A 71 -0.63 18.39 -0.33
C LEU A 71 -0.98 16.89 -0.42
N LEU A 72 0.02 16.03 -0.50
CA LEU A 72 -0.13 14.58 -0.64
C LEU A 72 0.03 13.80 0.68
N ALA A 73 0.09 14.49 1.83
CA ALA A 73 0.14 13.83 3.14
C ALA A 73 -1.15 13.04 3.40
N ASN A 74 -1.02 11.84 3.97
CA ASN A 74 -2.11 10.87 4.04
C ASN A 74 -3.43 11.40 4.65
N PRO A 75 -3.40 12.17 5.77
CA PRO A 75 -4.63 12.68 6.39
C PRO A 75 -5.44 13.62 5.50
N VAL A 76 -4.75 14.43 4.68
CA VAL A 76 -5.37 15.51 3.87
C VAL A 76 -5.40 15.19 2.37
N ARG A 77 -4.71 14.14 1.94
CA ARG A 77 -4.48 13.79 0.52
C ARG A 77 -5.78 13.73 -0.28
N ARG A 78 -6.83 13.11 0.24
CA ARG A 78 -8.11 12.93 -0.49
C ARG A 78 -8.76 14.28 -0.79
N VAL A 79 -8.85 15.16 0.21
CA VAL A 79 -9.46 16.49 0.09
C VAL A 79 -8.64 17.36 -0.84
N ASN A 80 -7.32 17.40 -0.65
CA ASN A 80 -6.43 18.21 -1.48
C ASN A 80 -6.42 17.74 -2.95
N LEU A 81 -6.40 16.43 -3.21
CA LEU A 81 -6.45 15.92 -4.58
C LEU A 81 -7.77 16.25 -5.27
N ALA A 82 -8.91 16.19 -4.57
CA ALA A 82 -10.20 16.61 -5.12
C ALA A 82 -10.16 18.09 -5.50
N LYS A 83 -9.71 18.96 -4.58
CA LYS A 83 -9.58 20.39 -4.80
C LYS A 83 -8.65 20.72 -5.97
N ILE A 84 -7.49 20.08 -6.05
CA ILE A 84 -6.52 20.26 -7.16
C ILE A 84 -7.16 19.88 -8.50
N ARG A 85 -7.90 18.77 -8.58
CA ARG A 85 -8.58 18.36 -9.81
C ARG A 85 -9.63 19.38 -10.25
N THR A 86 -10.44 19.88 -9.31
CA THR A 86 -11.41 20.94 -9.59
C THR A 86 -10.73 22.20 -10.12
N LEU A 87 -9.63 22.63 -9.48
CA LEU A 87 -8.88 23.83 -9.90
C LEU A 87 -8.21 23.66 -11.28
N LEU A 88 -7.80 22.44 -11.63
CA LEU A 88 -7.23 22.12 -12.94
C LEU A 88 -8.30 21.86 -14.02
N GLY A 89 -9.60 21.99 -13.69
CA GLY A 89 -10.69 21.68 -14.63
C GLY A 89 -10.76 20.20 -15.03
N LEU A 90 -10.16 19.30 -14.24
CA LEU A 90 -10.17 17.87 -14.50
C LEU A 90 -11.50 17.30 -14.03
N ALA A 91 -12.25 16.66 -14.93
CA ALA A 91 -13.44 15.91 -14.56
C ALA A 91 -13.10 14.87 -13.47
N PRO A 92 -13.96 14.67 -12.46
CA PRO A 92 -13.72 13.65 -11.46
C PRO A 92 -13.65 12.29 -12.16
N LYS A 93 -12.49 11.64 -12.10
CA LYS A 93 -12.39 10.21 -12.47
C LYS A 93 -13.32 9.45 -11.53
N LEU A 94 -14.44 8.97 -12.06
CA LEU A 94 -15.22 7.90 -11.45
C LEU A 94 -14.23 6.78 -11.13
N SER A 95 -13.97 6.58 -9.84
CA SER A 95 -13.18 5.45 -9.38
C SER A 95 -14.04 4.21 -9.57
N SER A 96 -13.99 3.59 -10.74
CA SER A 96 -14.41 2.21 -10.91
C SER A 96 -13.40 1.34 -10.16
N SER A 97 -13.59 1.19 -8.86
CA SER A 97 -13.03 0.05 -8.15
C SER A 97 -13.79 -1.17 -8.68
N PRO A 98 -13.14 -2.23 -9.21
CA PRO A 98 -13.83 -3.44 -9.68
C PRO A 98 -14.46 -4.27 -8.55
N HIS A 99 -14.80 -3.68 -7.40
CA HIS A 99 -15.19 -4.41 -6.19
C HIS A 99 -16.56 -4.01 -5.61
N GLU A 100 -17.43 -3.37 -6.40
CA GLU A 100 -18.88 -3.41 -6.12
C GLU A 100 -19.47 -4.71 -6.66
N ALA A 101 -19.01 -5.84 -6.12
CA ALA A 101 -19.86 -7.03 -6.08
C ALA A 101 -20.87 -6.78 -4.97
N ALA A 102 -22.16 -6.84 -5.29
CA ALA A 102 -23.26 -6.72 -4.35
C ALA A 102 -22.95 -7.51 -3.07
N VAL A 103 -22.87 -6.79 -1.94
CA VAL A 103 -22.68 -7.39 -0.62
C VAL A 103 -23.93 -8.20 -0.32
N VAL A 104 -23.87 -9.50 -0.57
CA VAL A 104 -24.82 -10.45 0.00
C VAL A 104 -24.62 -10.38 1.52
N ASP A 105 -25.67 -9.98 2.23
CA ASP A 105 -25.66 -9.75 3.68
C ASP A 105 -25.45 -11.08 4.42
N GLN A 106 -24.19 -11.51 4.51
CA GLN A 106 -23.80 -12.63 5.34
C GLN A 106 -23.63 -12.13 6.77
N PRO A 107 -24.28 -12.75 7.78
CA PRO A 107 -24.14 -12.34 9.15
C PRO A 107 -22.67 -12.47 9.57
N THR A 108 -22.04 -11.33 9.85
CA THR A 108 -20.59 -11.22 10.13
C THR A 108 -20.21 -11.85 11.49
N PHE A 109 -21.20 -12.10 12.36
CA PHE A 109 -20.99 -12.60 13.71
C PHE A 109 -21.83 -13.84 13.96
N ILE A 110 -21.17 -14.97 14.16
CA ILE A 110 -21.79 -16.27 14.47
C ILE A 110 -21.28 -16.74 15.83
N CYS A 111 -22.19 -17.21 16.68
CA CYS A 111 -21.84 -17.78 17.97
C CYS A 111 -21.02 -19.08 17.78
N ARG A 112 -19.80 -19.13 18.34
CA ARG A 112 -18.91 -20.30 18.23
C ARG A 112 -19.41 -21.56 18.97
N HIS A 113 -20.42 -21.42 19.82
CA HIS A 113 -20.98 -22.53 20.60
C HIS A 113 -22.22 -23.16 19.93
N CYS A 114 -23.13 -22.34 19.40
CA CYS A 114 -24.40 -22.82 18.84
C CYS A 114 -24.61 -22.51 17.36
N GLY A 115 -23.72 -21.75 16.71
CA GLY A 115 -23.86 -21.41 15.29
C GLY A 115 -24.94 -20.37 14.96
N ALA A 116 -25.63 -19.82 15.96
CA ALA A 116 -26.66 -18.81 15.76
C ALA A 116 -26.05 -17.44 15.35
N PRO A 117 -26.74 -16.65 14.52
CA PRO A 117 -26.33 -15.29 14.20
C PRO A 117 -26.42 -14.39 15.43
N MET A 118 -25.41 -13.55 15.63
CA MET A 118 -25.38 -12.56 16.71
C MET A 118 -25.81 -11.19 16.20
N LEU A 119 -26.64 -10.50 16.99
CA LEU A 119 -27.06 -9.12 16.72
C LEU A 119 -26.12 -8.15 17.43
N VAL A 120 -25.65 -7.12 16.72
CA VAL A 120 -24.88 -6.03 17.30
C VAL A 120 -25.86 -5.07 17.98
N ILE A 121 -25.88 -5.06 19.31
CA ILE A 121 -26.76 -4.18 20.09
C ILE A 121 -26.19 -2.78 20.30
N ASP A 122 -24.86 -2.65 20.30
CA ASP A 122 -24.17 -1.37 20.44
C ASP A 122 -22.74 -1.47 19.90
N ILE A 123 -22.20 -0.33 19.43
CA ILE A 123 -20.81 -0.20 19.00
C ILE A 123 -20.19 0.91 19.82
N LEU A 124 -19.40 0.54 20.82
CA LEU A 124 -18.65 1.50 21.62
C LEU A 124 -17.62 2.20 20.73
N THR A 125 -17.89 3.46 20.41
CA THR A 125 -16.97 4.29 19.63
C THR A 125 -15.73 4.60 20.46
N ARG A 126 -14.58 4.61 19.79
CA ARG A 126 -13.30 4.90 20.44
C ARG A 126 -13.26 6.38 20.80
N THR A 127 -13.42 6.69 22.09
CA THR A 127 -13.56 8.07 22.58
C THR A 127 -12.25 8.87 22.58
N VAL A 128 -11.07 8.23 22.50
CA VAL A 128 -9.78 8.94 22.40
C VAL A 128 -8.77 8.16 21.53
N PRO A 129 -8.00 8.81 20.63
CA PRO A 129 -6.84 8.17 20.05
C PRO A 129 -5.83 7.85 21.17
N ILE A 130 -5.29 6.63 21.20
CA ILE A 130 -4.26 6.19 22.19
C ILE A 130 -3.02 7.13 22.20
N ARG A 131 -2.90 8.02 21.22
CA ARG A 131 -1.81 8.98 21.04
C ARG A 131 -2.32 10.37 20.63
N ALA A 132 -3.37 10.86 21.26
CA ALA A 132 -3.71 12.27 21.14
C ALA A 132 -2.58 13.12 21.76
N PRO A 133 -2.18 14.24 21.16
CA PRO A 133 -1.35 15.22 21.85
C PRO A 133 -2.09 15.73 23.11
N PRO A 134 -1.37 16.12 24.18
CA PRO A 134 -2.01 16.64 25.39
C PRO A 134 -2.86 17.87 25.06
N GLU A 135 -4.05 17.97 25.66
CA GLU A 135 -4.93 19.11 25.46
C GLU A 135 -4.25 20.39 25.95
N ARG A 136 -4.23 21.42 25.10
CA ARG A 136 -3.73 22.73 25.50
C ARG A 136 -4.73 23.36 26.45
N THR A 137 -4.42 23.35 27.74
CA THR A 137 -5.10 24.16 28.74
C THR A 137 -4.92 25.62 28.35
N ARG A 138 -5.98 26.31 27.94
CA ARG A 138 -5.97 27.77 27.80
C ARG A 138 -6.01 28.37 29.21
N GLN A 139 -4.98 29.13 29.57
CA GLN A 139 -5.06 30.14 30.63
C GLN A 139 -5.74 31.39 30.06
#